data_AF-A0A2K2UC99-F1
#
_entry.id   AF-A0A2K2UC99-F1
#
_cell.length_a   1.000
_cell.length_b   1.000
_cell.length_c   1.000
_cell.angle_alpha   90.00
_cell.angle_beta   90.00
_cell.angle_gamma   90.00
#
_symmetry.space_group_name_H-M   'P 1'
#
loop_
_entity.id
_entity.type
_entity.pdbx_description
1 polymer ?
#
loop_
_entity_poly.entity_id
_entity_poly.type
_entity_poly.pdbx_seq_one_letter_code
_entity_poly.pdbx_strand_id
1 'polypeptide(L)'
;MKIAVIGAGSWGTALAQLLAGNGCNVGLWARKPEVVRSVNGSHVNPRYLSDVELSENIVATTSYKDALLRAKAAVIVTPSNLMRGVACALADVVDADFPIIICSKGVEEGSGLLPVEVFEAEMGNASRLAVLSGPNFAAEVIRGIPTGTVIASSDEGTAAFFQELFAAETFRTYVSDDVCGVELCAAFKNVIAIAVGVSYGLGYGDNTAAMLMTRGLAEMSRLVVRCGGQAITCMGLAGTGDLVATCTSEHSRNRRFGRLLAEGGTLDGFIAETHMVAEGALACKTLKTLADRYDVELPITDVVRAIVWEGADPHDVAKTLTSRPLTTEFYGL
;
A
#
# COMPACT_ATOMS: atom_id res chain seq x y z
N MET A 1 5.18 -25.74 -3.69
CA MET A 1 4.46 -25.37 -2.45
C MET A 1 3.13 -24.71 -2.81
N LYS A 2 2.05 -24.77 -2.01
CA LYS A 2 0.81 -24.01 -2.29
C LYS A 2 0.73 -22.74 -1.46
N ILE A 3 0.42 -21.59 -2.08
CA ILE A 3 0.22 -20.29 -1.41
C ILE A 3 -1.17 -19.76 -1.76
N ALA A 4 -1.87 -19.18 -0.78
CA ALA A 4 -3.13 -18.51 -1.02
C ALA A 4 -2.89 -17.01 -1.26
N VAL A 5 -3.44 -16.44 -2.33
CA VAL A 5 -3.43 -14.99 -2.56
C VAL A 5 -4.85 -14.48 -2.40
N ILE A 6 -5.07 -13.65 -1.39
CA ILE A 6 -6.37 -13.14 -1.01
C ILE A 6 -6.57 -11.76 -1.62
N GLY A 7 -7.17 -11.73 -2.81
CA GLY A 7 -7.50 -10.51 -3.55
C GLY A 7 -6.96 -10.54 -4.99
N ALA A 8 -7.85 -10.59 -5.98
CA ALA A 8 -7.51 -10.63 -7.41
C ALA A 8 -7.50 -9.25 -8.10
N GLY A 9 -7.03 -8.21 -7.41
CA GLY A 9 -6.73 -6.91 -8.01
C GLY A 9 -5.43 -6.94 -8.82
N SER A 10 -4.99 -5.81 -9.38
CA SER A 10 -3.73 -5.73 -10.12
C SER A 10 -2.54 -6.26 -9.30
N TRP A 11 -2.42 -5.82 -8.04
CA TRP A 11 -1.28 -6.21 -7.21
C TRP A 11 -1.31 -7.69 -6.81
N GLY A 12 -2.47 -8.21 -6.40
CA GLY A 12 -2.59 -9.64 -6.08
C GLY A 12 -2.42 -10.55 -7.29
N THR A 13 -2.83 -10.11 -8.48
CA THR A 13 -2.56 -10.84 -9.74
C THR A 13 -1.07 -10.88 -10.06
N ALA A 14 -0.36 -9.75 -9.90
CA ALA A 14 1.08 -9.70 -10.10
C ALA A 14 1.85 -10.58 -9.09
N LEU A 15 1.47 -10.55 -7.81
CA LEU A 15 2.06 -11.41 -6.79
C LEU A 15 1.75 -12.90 -7.02
N ALA A 16 0.53 -13.24 -7.45
CA ALA A 16 0.19 -14.61 -7.83
C ALA A 16 1.08 -15.10 -9.00
N GLN A 17 1.30 -14.27 -10.01
CA GLN A 17 2.19 -14.58 -11.13
C GLN A 17 3.64 -14.74 -10.70
N LEU A 18 4.15 -13.85 -9.85
CA LEU A 18 5.49 -13.94 -9.28
C LEU A 18 5.69 -15.25 -8.52
N LEU A 19 4.77 -15.59 -7.62
CA LEU A 19 4.81 -16.83 -6.85
C LEU A 19 4.73 -18.07 -7.73
N ALA A 20 3.89 -18.04 -8.77
CA ALA A 20 3.81 -19.12 -9.75
C ALA A 20 5.12 -19.28 -10.55
N GLY A 21 5.76 -18.17 -10.91
CA GLY A 21 7.11 -18.14 -11.51
C GLY A 21 8.18 -18.75 -10.60
N ASN A 22 8.02 -18.59 -9.28
CA ASN A 22 8.86 -19.24 -8.26
C ASN A 22 8.48 -20.72 -8.01
N GLY A 23 7.64 -21.32 -8.85
CA GLY A 23 7.25 -22.73 -8.75
C GLY A 23 6.18 -23.03 -7.69
N CYS A 24 5.46 -22.02 -7.19
CA CYS A 24 4.33 -22.23 -6.30
C CYS A 24 3.03 -22.54 -7.07
N ASN A 25 2.21 -23.40 -6.49
CA ASN A 25 0.79 -23.50 -6.84
C ASN A 25 0.05 -22.38 -6.11
N VAL A 26 -0.74 -21.58 -6.80
CA VAL A 26 -1.39 -20.41 -6.20
C VAL A 26 -2.91 -20.58 -6.19
N GLY A 27 -3.50 -20.51 -5.00
CA GLY A 27 -4.94 -20.36 -4.83
C GLY A 27 -5.30 -18.88 -4.80
N LEU A 28 -5.86 -18.35 -5.88
CA LEU A 28 -6.21 -16.93 -6.01
C LEU A 28 -7.67 -16.69 -5.62
N TRP A 29 -7.92 -16.06 -4.48
CA TRP A 29 -9.27 -15.66 -4.11
C TRP A 29 -9.68 -14.39 -4.87
N ALA A 30 -10.80 -14.48 -5.59
CA ALA A 30 -11.42 -13.37 -6.29
C ALA A 30 -12.88 -13.22 -5.85
N ARG A 31 -13.28 -11.98 -5.51
CA ARG A 31 -14.67 -11.68 -5.11
C ARG A 31 -15.69 -11.96 -6.23
N LYS A 32 -15.26 -11.82 -7.49
CA LYS A 32 -16.16 -11.78 -8.65
C LYS A 32 -16.08 -13.09 -9.45
N PRO A 33 -17.20 -13.84 -9.63
CA PRO A 33 -17.19 -15.13 -10.35
C PRO A 33 -16.66 -15.05 -11.79
N GLU A 34 -16.84 -13.93 -12.48
CA GLU A 34 -16.31 -13.76 -13.83
C GLU A 34 -14.78 -13.72 -13.88
N VAL A 35 -14.12 -13.20 -12.85
CA VAL A 35 -12.65 -13.25 -12.74
C VAL A 35 -12.21 -14.70 -12.55
N VAL A 36 -12.90 -15.46 -11.70
CA VAL A 36 -12.62 -16.88 -11.47
C VAL A 36 -12.71 -17.70 -12.75
N ARG A 37 -13.81 -17.54 -13.51
CA ARG A 37 -13.99 -18.26 -14.78
C ARG A 37 -12.91 -17.92 -15.80
N SER A 38 -12.56 -16.65 -15.92
CA SER A 38 -11.54 -16.19 -16.86
C SER A 38 -10.15 -16.68 -16.50
N VAL A 39 -9.74 -16.58 -15.22
CA VAL A 39 -8.43 -17.06 -14.78
C VAL A 39 -8.31 -18.58 -14.96
N ASN A 40 -9.35 -19.36 -14.63
CA ASN A 40 -9.28 -20.82 -14.73
C ASN A 40 -9.48 -21.36 -16.16
N GLY A 41 -10.14 -20.60 -17.03
CA GLY A 41 -10.47 -21.06 -18.39
C GLY A 41 -9.55 -20.49 -19.48
N SER A 42 -9.14 -19.24 -19.34
CA SER A 42 -8.33 -18.53 -20.34
C SER A 42 -7.04 -17.96 -19.78
N HIS A 43 -6.70 -18.28 -18.52
CA HIS A 43 -5.47 -17.83 -17.86
C HIS A 43 -5.25 -16.31 -17.94
N VAL A 44 -6.33 -15.51 -17.85
CA VAL A 44 -6.25 -14.04 -17.89
C VAL A 44 -7.15 -13.46 -16.82
N ASN A 45 -6.68 -12.42 -16.13
CA ASN A 45 -7.55 -11.57 -15.31
C ASN A 45 -8.22 -10.51 -16.21
N PRO A 46 -9.54 -10.59 -16.44
CA PRO A 46 -10.20 -9.79 -17.47
C PRO A 46 -10.38 -8.32 -17.09
N ARG A 47 -10.04 -7.96 -15.84
CA ARG A 47 -10.22 -6.61 -15.29
C ARG A 47 -8.91 -5.90 -15.01
N TYR A 48 -7.85 -6.65 -14.74
CA TYR A 48 -6.57 -6.11 -14.28
C TYR A 48 -5.44 -6.84 -15.01
N LEU A 49 -4.50 -6.11 -15.59
CA LEU A 49 -3.34 -6.70 -16.28
C LEU A 49 -3.78 -7.70 -17.37
N SER A 50 -4.84 -7.36 -18.12
CA SER A 50 -5.52 -8.23 -19.08
C SER A 50 -4.68 -8.57 -20.31
N ASP A 51 -3.54 -7.91 -20.48
CA ASP A 51 -2.56 -8.14 -21.53
C ASP A 51 -1.52 -9.21 -21.17
N VAL A 52 -1.63 -9.83 -20.00
CA VAL A 52 -0.71 -10.87 -19.52
C VAL A 52 -1.43 -12.21 -19.34
N GLU A 53 -0.84 -13.25 -19.92
CA GLU A 53 -1.22 -14.64 -19.67
C GLU A 53 -0.62 -15.12 -18.34
N LEU A 54 -1.49 -15.64 -17.48
CA LEU A 54 -1.19 -16.14 -16.14
C LEU A 54 -0.72 -17.59 -16.21
N SER A 55 0.13 -17.99 -15.28
CA SER A 55 0.57 -19.38 -15.18
C SER A 55 -0.60 -20.34 -14.91
N GLU A 56 -0.56 -21.54 -15.50
CA GLU A 56 -1.49 -22.64 -15.21
C GLU A 56 -1.46 -23.08 -13.73
N ASN A 57 -0.39 -22.74 -13.00
CA ASN A 57 -0.27 -23.00 -11.56
C ASN A 57 -1.19 -22.11 -10.71
N ILE A 58 -1.84 -21.10 -11.31
CA ILE A 58 -2.76 -20.17 -10.63
C ILE A 58 -4.19 -20.67 -10.85
N VAL A 59 -4.84 -21.05 -9.75
CA VAL A 59 -6.25 -21.46 -9.74
C VAL A 59 -7.05 -20.47 -8.91
N ALA A 60 -8.00 -19.80 -9.56
CA ALA A 60 -8.89 -18.85 -8.92
C ALA A 60 -10.13 -19.52 -8.30
N THR A 61 -10.65 -18.91 -7.23
CA THR A 61 -11.88 -19.34 -6.55
C THR A 61 -12.57 -18.16 -5.87
N THR A 62 -13.88 -18.27 -5.63
CA THR A 62 -14.63 -17.32 -4.79
C THR A 62 -14.65 -17.72 -3.31
N SER A 63 -14.09 -18.88 -2.95
CA SER A 63 -14.11 -19.46 -1.60
C SER A 63 -12.75 -19.28 -0.91
N TYR A 64 -12.73 -18.61 0.25
CA TYR A 64 -11.51 -18.54 1.09
C TYR A 64 -11.00 -19.93 1.45
N LYS A 65 -11.91 -20.84 1.82
CA LYS A 65 -11.59 -22.22 2.18
C LYS A 65 -10.85 -22.95 1.06
N ASP A 66 -11.29 -22.80 -0.19
CA ASP A 66 -10.67 -23.50 -1.32
C ASP A 66 -9.30 -22.90 -1.66
N ALA A 67 -9.16 -21.57 -1.57
CA ALA A 67 -7.89 -20.87 -1.76
C ALA A 67 -6.86 -21.34 -0.71
N LEU A 68 -7.29 -21.43 0.55
CA LEU A 68 -6.45 -21.78 1.70
C LEU A 68 -6.24 -23.29 1.88
N LEU A 69 -7.04 -24.15 1.23
CA LEU A 69 -6.95 -25.60 1.38
C LEU A 69 -5.53 -26.08 1.05
N ARG A 70 -4.82 -26.61 2.06
CA ARG A 70 -3.41 -27.07 1.99
C ARG A 70 -2.39 -25.98 1.61
N ALA A 71 -2.77 -24.71 1.68
CA ALA A 71 -1.81 -23.62 1.56
C ALA A 71 -0.81 -23.67 2.72
N LYS A 72 0.39 -23.13 2.50
CA LYS A 72 1.43 -23.00 3.53
C LYS A 72 1.56 -21.59 4.08
N ALA A 73 1.00 -20.60 3.39
CA ALA A 73 0.89 -19.23 3.83
C ALA A 73 -0.22 -18.51 3.04
N ALA A 74 -0.63 -17.34 3.52
CA ALA A 74 -1.53 -16.44 2.81
C ALA A 74 -0.87 -15.08 2.53
N VAL A 75 -1.21 -14.52 1.37
CA VAL A 75 -0.81 -13.20 0.91
C VAL A 75 -2.06 -12.33 0.83
N ILE A 76 -2.16 -11.31 1.66
CA ILE A 76 -3.35 -10.47 1.78
C ILE A 76 -3.17 -9.22 0.93
N VAL A 77 -4.03 -9.05 -0.07
CA VAL A 77 -3.94 -7.96 -1.05
C VAL A 77 -5.29 -7.28 -1.25
N THR A 78 -6.15 -7.32 -0.24
CA THR A 78 -7.45 -6.65 -0.24
C THR A 78 -7.32 -5.17 0.17
N PRO A 79 -8.21 -4.28 -0.30
CA PRO A 79 -8.28 -2.90 0.19
C PRO A 79 -8.32 -2.81 1.73
N SER A 80 -7.73 -1.75 2.29
CA SER A 80 -7.57 -1.57 3.74
C SER A 80 -8.89 -1.58 4.52
N ASN A 81 -9.96 -1.05 3.94
CA ASN A 81 -11.30 -1.03 4.54
C ASN A 81 -11.97 -2.41 4.64
N LEU A 82 -11.41 -3.46 4.04
CA LEU A 82 -11.94 -4.82 4.11
C LEU A 82 -11.12 -5.74 5.02
N MET A 83 -9.99 -5.26 5.55
CA MET A 83 -8.97 -6.10 6.16
C MET A 83 -9.45 -6.82 7.42
N ARG A 84 -10.18 -6.14 8.30
CA ARG A 84 -10.74 -6.78 9.49
C ARG A 84 -11.66 -7.95 9.15
N GLY A 85 -12.57 -7.75 8.20
CA GLY A 85 -13.44 -8.82 7.73
C GLY A 85 -12.68 -10.00 7.10
N VAL A 86 -11.55 -9.73 6.42
CA VAL A 86 -10.66 -10.79 5.91
C VAL A 86 -9.96 -11.51 7.06
N ALA A 87 -9.42 -10.79 8.04
CA ALA A 87 -8.75 -11.36 9.20
C ALA A 87 -9.72 -12.27 10.00
N CYS A 88 -10.94 -11.82 10.28
CA CYS A 88 -11.97 -12.65 10.92
C CYS A 88 -12.25 -13.93 10.11
N ALA A 89 -12.43 -13.80 8.78
CA ALA A 89 -12.71 -14.95 7.92
C ALA A 89 -11.55 -15.96 7.85
N LEU A 90 -10.31 -15.50 7.99
CA LEU A 90 -9.12 -16.34 8.04
C LEU A 90 -8.95 -17.02 9.41
N ALA A 91 -9.31 -16.33 10.51
CA ALA A 91 -9.20 -16.84 11.88
C ALA A 91 -9.89 -18.21 12.06
N ASP A 92 -11.02 -18.41 11.38
CA ASP A 92 -11.82 -19.63 11.48
C ASP A 92 -11.27 -20.82 10.66
N VAL A 93 -10.30 -20.60 9.77
CA VAL A 93 -9.91 -21.59 8.76
C VAL A 93 -8.42 -21.88 8.68
N VAL A 94 -7.58 -21.14 9.41
CA VAL A 94 -6.13 -21.37 9.45
C VAL A 94 -5.63 -21.60 10.88
N ASP A 95 -4.56 -22.38 11.01
CA ASP A 95 -3.94 -22.65 12.30
C ASP A 95 -3.31 -21.39 12.92
N ALA A 96 -3.10 -21.42 14.24
CA ALA A 96 -2.56 -20.28 15.02
C ALA A 96 -1.15 -19.84 14.57
N ASP A 97 -0.36 -20.73 13.97
CA ASP A 97 1.00 -20.46 13.48
C ASP A 97 1.06 -20.30 11.95
N PHE A 98 -0.09 -20.26 11.27
CA PHE A 98 -0.15 -20.14 9.82
C PHE A 98 0.42 -18.77 9.35
N PRO A 99 1.51 -18.73 8.55
CA PRO A 99 2.13 -17.48 8.14
C PRO A 99 1.25 -16.63 7.23
N ILE A 100 1.21 -15.34 7.48
CA ILE A 100 0.42 -14.38 6.70
C ILE A 100 1.28 -13.17 6.38
N ILE A 101 1.35 -12.80 5.10
CA ILE A 101 1.96 -11.54 4.69
C ILE A 101 0.90 -10.58 4.17
N ILE A 102 0.98 -9.35 4.65
CA ILE A 102 0.05 -8.28 4.34
C ILE A 102 0.70 -7.34 3.34
N CYS A 103 0.05 -7.16 2.19
CA CYS A 103 0.50 -6.28 1.12
C CYS A 103 -0.42 -5.08 0.91
N SER A 104 -1.46 -4.97 1.74
CA SER A 104 -2.40 -3.87 1.76
C SER A 104 -1.79 -2.64 2.43
N LYS A 105 -2.17 -1.46 1.95
CA LYS A 105 -1.61 -0.17 2.41
C LYS A 105 -2.72 0.67 3.05
N GLY A 106 -2.39 1.35 4.14
CA GLY A 106 -3.30 2.31 4.79
C GLY A 106 -3.39 2.09 6.30
N VAL A 107 -4.34 2.79 6.92
CA VAL A 107 -4.69 2.71 8.35
C VAL A 107 -6.20 2.50 8.43
N GLU A 108 -6.67 1.64 9.33
CA GLU A 108 -8.10 1.35 9.49
C GLU A 108 -8.86 2.58 10.02
N GLU A 109 -9.95 2.93 9.35
CA GLU A 109 -10.81 4.03 9.76
C GLU A 109 -11.53 3.72 11.09
N GLY A 110 -11.62 4.70 11.97
CA GLY A 110 -12.20 4.55 13.30
C GLY A 110 -11.20 4.05 14.35
N SER A 111 -10.67 2.83 14.18
CA SER A 111 -9.73 2.25 15.16
C SER A 111 -8.33 2.84 15.08
N GLY A 112 -7.93 3.40 13.93
CA GLY A 112 -6.58 3.90 13.70
C GLY A 112 -5.50 2.82 13.73
N LEU A 113 -5.87 1.54 13.62
CA LEU A 113 -4.91 0.43 13.63
C LEU A 113 -4.25 0.26 12.26
N LEU A 114 -2.97 -0.11 12.28
CA LEU A 114 -2.22 -0.55 11.12
C LEU A 114 -2.69 -1.94 10.67
N PRO A 115 -2.48 -2.30 9.40
CA PRO A 115 -2.93 -3.57 8.87
C PRO A 115 -2.47 -4.80 9.66
N VAL A 116 -1.20 -4.85 10.08
CA VAL A 116 -0.72 -5.94 10.96
C VAL A 116 -1.43 -5.94 12.31
N GLU A 117 -1.64 -4.78 12.93
CA GLU A 117 -2.34 -4.67 14.21
C GLU A 117 -3.80 -5.12 14.10
N VAL A 118 -4.46 -4.88 12.95
CA VAL A 118 -5.80 -5.42 12.67
C VAL A 118 -5.79 -6.95 12.64
N PHE A 119 -4.82 -7.55 11.95
CA PHE A 119 -4.68 -9.00 11.88
C PHE A 119 -4.31 -9.62 13.24
N GLU A 120 -3.43 -8.97 13.99
CA GLU A 120 -3.07 -9.40 15.34
C GLU A 120 -4.29 -9.30 16.29
N ALA A 121 -5.08 -8.23 16.22
CA ALA A 121 -6.26 -8.07 17.06
C ALA A 121 -7.33 -9.15 16.81
N GLU A 122 -7.51 -9.56 15.55
CA GLU A 122 -8.53 -10.54 15.17
C GLU A 122 -8.07 -11.99 15.32
N MET A 123 -6.79 -12.26 15.06
CA MET A 123 -6.30 -13.63 14.95
C MET A 123 -5.22 -13.99 15.98
N GLY A 124 -4.63 -13.00 16.66
CA GLY A 124 -3.49 -13.16 17.55
C GLY A 124 -2.18 -13.53 16.81
N ASN A 125 -1.14 -13.72 17.61
CA ASN A 125 0.19 -14.18 17.20
C ASN A 125 0.87 -13.26 16.16
N ALA A 126 1.45 -12.14 16.61
CA ALA A 126 2.20 -11.23 15.74
C ALA A 126 3.38 -11.90 15.02
N SER A 127 3.99 -12.96 15.59
CA SER A 127 5.20 -13.57 15.04
C SER A 127 4.97 -14.29 13.72
N ARG A 128 3.71 -14.58 13.33
CA ARG A 128 3.38 -15.17 12.02
C ARG A 128 3.06 -14.14 10.94
N LEU A 129 3.02 -12.86 11.31
CA LEU A 129 2.60 -11.77 10.44
C LEU A 129 3.83 -11.11 9.82
N ALA A 130 3.73 -10.83 8.52
CA ALA A 130 4.71 -10.04 7.79
C ALA A 130 4.02 -8.95 6.96
N VAL A 131 4.80 -7.99 6.49
CA VAL A 131 4.37 -6.93 5.58
C VAL A 131 5.26 -6.90 4.36
N LEU A 132 4.67 -6.68 3.19
CA LEU A 132 5.41 -6.41 1.96
C LEU A 132 5.13 -4.99 1.48
N SER A 133 6.17 -4.16 1.42
CA SER A 133 6.07 -2.81 0.85
C SER A 133 7.35 -2.36 0.14
N GLY A 134 7.18 -1.51 -0.87
CA GLY A 134 8.25 -1.03 -1.75
C GLY A 134 7.71 -0.42 -3.05
N PRO A 135 8.61 0.10 -3.91
CA PRO A 135 8.29 0.66 -5.24
C PRO A 135 7.87 -0.44 -6.23
N ASN A 136 6.69 -1.01 -6.01
CA ASN A 136 6.26 -2.25 -6.66
C ASN A 136 5.03 -2.01 -7.54
N PHE A 137 5.22 -1.35 -8.69
CA PHE A 137 4.12 -1.22 -9.65
C PHE A 137 3.73 -2.59 -10.19
N ALA A 138 2.47 -3.00 -9.97
CA ALA A 138 1.97 -4.32 -10.36
C ALA A 138 2.22 -4.67 -11.84
N ALA A 139 2.12 -3.67 -12.71
CA ALA A 139 2.32 -3.82 -14.14
C ALA A 139 3.79 -4.08 -14.52
N GLU A 140 4.74 -3.63 -13.72
CA GLU A 140 6.17 -3.89 -13.93
C GLU A 140 6.54 -5.26 -13.37
N VAL A 141 6.07 -5.56 -12.16
CA VAL A 141 6.33 -6.84 -11.48
C VAL A 141 5.80 -8.02 -12.29
N ILE A 142 4.58 -7.95 -12.80
CA ILE A 142 3.99 -9.05 -13.58
C ILE A 142 4.75 -9.30 -14.89
N ARG A 143 5.45 -8.29 -15.44
CA ARG A 143 6.25 -8.38 -16.67
C ARG A 143 7.70 -8.77 -16.40
N GLY A 144 8.06 -9.02 -15.15
CA GLY A 144 9.44 -9.34 -14.77
C GLY A 144 10.40 -8.17 -14.96
N ILE A 145 9.95 -6.93 -14.82
CA ILE A 145 10.86 -5.78 -14.81
C ILE A 145 11.54 -5.74 -13.42
N PRO A 146 12.88 -5.61 -13.35
CA PRO A 146 13.60 -5.62 -12.08
C PRO A 146 13.09 -4.59 -11.06
N THR A 147 12.76 -5.05 -9.86
CA THR A 147 12.41 -4.19 -8.72
C THR A 147 12.94 -4.74 -7.38
N GLY A 148 12.87 -3.92 -6.33
CA GLY A 148 13.23 -4.27 -4.96
C GLY A 148 12.11 -3.94 -3.98
N THR A 149 11.89 -4.82 -3.01
CA THR A 149 10.89 -4.64 -1.95
C THR A 149 11.45 -4.94 -0.57
N VAL A 150 10.75 -4.44 0.45
CA VAL A 150 10.96 -4.82 1.86
C VAL A 150 9.92 -5.86 2.28
N ILE A 151 10.37 -6.87 3.03
CA ILE A 151 9.58 -7.81 3.81
C ILE A 151 9.85 -7.50 5.28
N ALA A 152 8.85 -7.07 6.04
CA ALA A 152 9.01 -6.75 7.46
C ALA A 152 8.23 -7.73 8.34
N SER A 153 8.84 -8.21 9.41
CA SER A 153 8.17 -8.99 10.46
C SER A 153 8.89 -8.79 11.79
N SER A 154 8.16 -8.92 12.90
CA SER A 154 8.77 -8.96 14.24
C SER A 154 9.48 -10.28 14.53
N ASP A 155 9.28 -11.30 13.70
CA ASP A 155 9.92 -12.61 13.80
C ASP A 155 10.86 -12.84 12.61
N GLU A 156 12.11 -13.19 12.92
CA GLU A 156 13.15 -13.43 11.90
C GLU A 156 12.81 -14.62 10.99
N GLY A 157 12.19 -15.67 11.53
CA GLY A 157 11.81 -16.87 10.77
C GLY A 157 10.71 -16.57 9.75
N THR A 158 9.68 -15.83 10.17
CA THR A 158 8.60 -15.35 9.28
C THR A 158 9.13 -14.38 8.22
N ALA A 159 10.02 -13.45 8.60
CA ALA A 159 10.66 -12.54 7.65
C ALA A 159 11.46 -13.32 6.59
N ALA A 160 12.30 -14.27 7.00
CA ALA A 160 13.11 -15.10 6.12
C ALA A 160 12.24 -15.98 5.20
N PHE A 161 11.20 -16.61 5.75
CA PHE A 161 10.26 -17.42 4.98
C PHE A 161 9.65 -16.62 3.82
N PHE A 162 9.13 -15.42 4.09
CA PHE A 162 8.54 -14.59 3.03
C PHE A 162 9.59 -13.93 2.14
N GLN A 163 10.78 -13.62 2.65
CA GLN A 163 11.91 -13.14 1.85
C GLN A 163 12.25 -14.14 0.74
N GLU A 164 12.45 -15.40 1.10
CA GLU A 164 12.76 -16.48 0.15
C GLU A 164 11.58 -16.77 -0.77
N LEU A 165 10.35 -16.76 -0.25
CA LEU A 165 9.15 -17.06 -1.02
C LEU A 165 8.97 -16.12 -2.22
N PHE A 166 9.24 -14.83 -2.05
CA PHE A 166 9.08 -13.82 -3.10
C PHE A 166 10.35 -13.52 -3.89
N ALA A 167 11.53 -13.92 -3.40
CA ALA A 167 12.79 -13.64 -4.10
C ALA A 167 12.77 -14.23 -5.52
N ALA A 168 13.09 -13.40 -6.51
CA ALA A 168 13.27 -13.80 -7.90
C ALA A 168 14.38 -12.94 -8.53
N GLU A 169 14.88 -13.34 -9.70
CA GLU A 169 15.89 -12.57 -10.46
C GLU A 169 15.48 -11.11 -10.66
N THR A 170 14.18 -10.88 -10.89
CA THR A 170 13.58 -9.57 -11.18
C THR A 170 12.82 -8.98 -9.98
N PHE A 171 12.82 -9.67 -8.83
CA PHE A 171 12.12 -9.22 -7.62
C PHE A 171 12.98 -9.47 -6.38
N ARG A 172 13.79 -8.47 -6.02
CA ARG A 172 14.73 -8.58 -4.90
C ARG A 172 14.06 -8.23 -3.58
N THR A 173 14.22 -9.09 -2.58
CA THR A 173 13.61 -8.94 -1.25
C THR A 173 14.66 -8.60 -0.19
N TYR A 174 14.37 -7.59 0.63
CA TYR A 174 15.16 -7.18 1.79
C TYR A 174 14.32 -7.34 3.05
N VAL A 175 14.91 -7.82 4.14
CA VAL A 175 14.20 -7.97 5.43
C VAL A 175 14.33 -6.73 6.30
N SER A 176 13.33 -6.50 7.15
CA SER A 176 13.30 -5.47 8.19
C SER A 176 12.57 -6.01 9.42
N ASP A 177 12.94 -5.55 10.61
CA ASP A 177 12.17 -5.78 11.84
C ASP A 177 11.16 -4.64 12.11
N ASP A 178 11.32 -3.49 11.45
CA ASP A 178 10.47 -2.31 11.58
C ASP A 178 9.16 -2.43 10.79
N VAL A 179 8.25 -3.27 11.25
CA VAL A 179 6.91 -3.46 10.67
C VAL A 179 6.12 -2.15 10.64
N CYS A 180 6.08 -1.43 11.77
CA CYS A 180 5.35 -0.18 11.91
C CYS A 180 5.84 0.88 10.89
N GLY A 181 7.16 1.09 10.79
CA GLY A 181 7.73 2.02 9.84
C GLY A 181 7.42 1.66 8.39
N VAL A 182 7.47 0.38 8.03
CA VAL A 182 7.18 -0.09 6.66
C VAL A 182 5.70 0.14 6.29
N GLU A 183 4.76 -0.13 7.18
CA GLU A 183 3.31 0.10 6.93
C GLU A 183 2.97 1.59 6.84
N LEU A 184 3.50 2.40 7.75
CA LEU A 184 3.25 3.84 7.77
C LEU A 184 3.84 4.54 6.56
N CYS A 185 5.03 4.14 6.11
CA CYS A 185 5.61 4.63 4.86
C CYS A 185 4.68 4.40 3.67
N ALA A 186 4.11 3.19 3.59
CA ALA A 186 3.18 2.80 2.53
C ALA A 186 1.88 3.63 2.55
N ALA A 187 1.38 3.96 3.75
CA ALA A 187 0.19 4.78 3.93
C ALA A 187 0.42 6.25 3.55
N PHE A 188 1.54 6.84 3.98
CA PHE A 188 1.86 8.26 3.76
C PHE A 188 2.12 8.63 2.31
N LYS A 189 2.84 7.78 1.59
CA LYS A 189 3.37 8.14 0.26
C LYS A 189 2.29 8.56 -0.74
N ASN A 190 1.10 7.98 -0.62
CA ASN A 190 -0.05 8.30 -1.47
C ASN A 190 -0.60 9.71 -1.20
N VAL A 191 -0.57 10.18 0.05
CA VAL A 191 -0.99 11.56 0.42
C VAL A 191 0.00 12.58 -0.16
N ILE A 192 1.30 12.33 0.00
CA ILE A 192 2.35 13.20 -0.55
C ILE A 192 2.27 13.24 -2.08
N ALA A 193 1.96 12.11 -2.73
CA ALA A 193 1.74 12.08 -4.18
C ALA A 193 0.55 12.94 -4.64
N ILE A 194 -0.53 13.04 -3.86
CA ILE A 194 -1.62 13.98 -4.13
C ILE A 194 -1.11 15.42 -4.03
N ALA A 195 -0.38 15.77 -2.96
CA ALA A 195 0.17 17.12 -2.80
C ALA A 195 1.10 17.52 -3.97
N VAL A 196 1.97 16.60 -4.42
CA VAL A 196 2.82 16.79 -5.60
C VAL A 196 1.98 16.96 -6.87
N GLY A 197 0.92 16.17 -7.04
CA GLY A 197 -0.04 16.32 -8.13
C GLY A 197 -0.70 17.70 -8.16
N VAL A 198 -1.20 18.16 -7.02
CA VAL A 198 -1.78 19.50 -6.85
C VAL A 198 -0.77 20.57 -7.23
N SER A 199 0.46 20.49 -6.71
CA SER A 199 1.54 21.42 -7.03
C SER A 199 1.77 21.57 -8.53
N TYR A 200 1.84 20.45 -9.27
CA TYR A 200 1.98 20.51 -10.73
C TYR A 200 0.74 21.10 -11.42
N GLY A 201 -0.47 20.79 -10.95
CA GLY A 201 -1.70 21.34 -11.53
C GLY A 201 -1.83 22.86 -11.31
N LEU A 202 -1.27 23.37 -10.21
CA LEU A 202 -1.15 24.81 -9.95
C LEU A 202 -0.09 25.54 -10.81
N GLY A 203 0.61 24.81 -11.67
CA GLY A 203 1.66 25.36 -12.54
C GLY A 203 3.02 25.54 -11.84
N TYR A 204 3.23 24.93 -10.67
CA TYR A 204 4.56 24.90 -10.04
C TYR A 204 5.47 23.87 -10.70
N GLY A 205 6.79 24.03 -10.49
CA GLY A 205 7.82 23.18 -11.07
C GLY A 205 8.42 22.14 -10.12
N ASP A 206 9.46 21.47 -10.60
CA ASP A 206 10.10 20.34 -9.93
C ASP A 206 10.73 20.71 -8.58
N ASN A 207 11.15 21.97 -8.38
CA ASN A 207 11.64 22.45 -7.09
C ASN A 207 10.57 22.33 -5.99
N THR A 208 9.33 22.70 -6.29
CA THR A 208 8.22 22.60 -5.35
C THR A 208 7.86 21.13 -5.11
N ALA A 209 7.88 20.30 -6.15
CA ALA A 209 7.65 18.86 -6.01
C ALA A 209 8.71 18.21 -5.10
N ALA A 210 9.99 18.50 -5.31
CA ALA A 210 11.09 18.01 -4.48
C ALA A 210 10.97 18.50 -3.03
N MET A 211 10.60 19.77 -2.82
CA MET A 211 10.33 20.31 -1.49
C MET A 211 9.16 19.56 -0.82
N LEU A 212 8.04 19.33 -1.50
CA LEU A 212 6.90 18.59 -0.94
C LEU A 212 7.26 17.15 -0.62
N MET A 213 8.04 16.48 -1.45
CA MET A 213 8.50 15.10 -1.20
C MET A 213 9.38 15.04 0.05
N THR A 214 10.36 15.94 0.18
CA THR A 214 11.28 15.95 1.33
C THR A 214 10.60 16.41 2.63
N ARG A 215 9.75 17.43 2.57
CA ARG A 215 8.95 17.86 3.74
C ARG A 215 7.92 16.80 4.14
N GLY A 216 7.27 16.15 3.16
CA GLY A 216 6.37 15.04 3.39
C GLY A 216 7.06 13.84 4.03
N LEU A 217 8.29 13.53 3.60
CA LEU A 217 9.13 12.51 4.22
C LEU A 217 9.44 12.85 5.69
N ALA A 218 9.66 14.13 6.01
CA ALA A 218 9.84 14.56 7.40
C ALA A 218 8.56 14.37 8.24
N GLU A 219 7.36 14.63 7.68
CA GLU A 219 6.09 14.35 8.39
C GLU A 219 5.90 12.85 8.65
N MET A 220 6.14 12.04 7.60
CA MET A 220 6.11 10.58 7.67
C MET A 220 7.05 10.08 8.77
N SER A 221 8.30 10.56 8.78
CA SER A 221 9.31 10.13 9.75
C SER A 221 8.91 10.47 11.19
N ARG A 222 8.33 11.66 11.43
CA ARG A 222 7.86 12.05 12.78
C ARG A 222 6.77 11.12 13.28
N LEU A 223 5.78 10.79 12.43
CA LEU A 223 4.73 9.87 12.85
C LEU A 223 5.28 8.47 13.06
N VAL A 224 6.15 7.97 12.17
CA VAL A 224 6.79 6.66 12.30
C VAL A 224 7.50 6.52 13.65
N VAL A 225 8.35 7.49 14.02
CA VAL A 225 9.08 7.46 15.30
C VAL A 225 8.11 7.48 16.49
N ARG A 226 7.06 8.31 16.43
CA ARG A 226 6.08 8.42 17.53
C ARG A 226 5.21 7.18 17.67
N CYS A 227 5.01 6.42 16.60
CA CYS A 227 4.36 5.11 16.59
C CYS A 227 5.32 3.95 16.91
N GLY A 228 6.58 4.23 17.28
CA GLY A 228 7.56 3.22 17.69
C GLY A 228 8.38 2.58 16.55
N GLY A 229 8.25 3.07 15.32
CA GLY A 229 9.09 2.66 14.19
C GLY A 229 10.39 3.46 14.11
N GLN A 230 11.19 3.19 13.07
CA GLN A 230 12.51 3.78 12.88
C GLN A 230 12.54 4.81 11.75
N ALA A 231 13.10 6.00 12.00
CA ALA A 231 13.21 7.05 10.98
C ALA A 231 14.03 6.61 9.75
N ILE A 232 15.02 5.72 9.93
CA ILE A 232 15.85 5.20 8.83
C ILE A 232 15.03 4.40 7.80
N THR A 233 13.94 3.75 8.22
CA THR A 233 13.01 3.02 7.34
C THR A 233 12.38 3.94 6.30
N CYS A 234 12.10 5.19 6.68
CA CYS A 234 11.59 6.21 5.76
C CYS A 234 12.58 6.54 4.64
N MET A 235 13.88 6.41 4.88
CA MET A 235 14.91 6.60 3.84
C MET A 235 15.11 5.37 2.94
N GLY A 236 14.51 4.22 3.27
CA GLY A 236 14.64 2.97 2.52
C GLY A 236 13.64 2.81 1.37
N LEU A 237 13.54 1.56 0.87
CA LEU A 237 12.64 1.19 -0.24
C LEU A 237 11.16 1.41 0.11
N ALA A 238 10.74 1.07 1.33
CA ALA A 238 9.35 1.21 1.77
C ALA A 238 8.91 2.68 1.87
N GLY A 239 9.81 3.57 2.28
CA GLY A 239 9.59 5.02 2.35
C GLY A 239 9.97 5.73 1.06
N THR A 240 11.20 6.24 1.00
CA THR A 240 11.70 7.09 -0.09
C THR A 240 11.60 6.40 -1.45
N GLY A 241 11.89 5.10 -1.54
CA GLY A 241 11.78 4.36 -2.80
C GLY A 241 10.35 4.39 -3.38
N ASP A 242 9.36 3.92 -2.61
CA ASP A 242 7.96 3.91 -3.03
C ASP A 242 7.39 5.33 -3.19
N LEU A 243 7.82 6.28 -2.35
CA LEU A 243 7.45 7.69 -2.47
C LEU A 243 7.91 8.29 -3.80
N VAL A 244 9.20 8.14 -4.14
CA VAL A 244 9.76 8.68 -5.38
C VAL A 244 9.05 8.07 -6.58
N ALA A 245 8.92 6.76 -6.63
CA ALA A 245 8.21 6.07 -7.72
C ALA A 245 6.77 6.59 -7.90
N THR A 246 6.08 6.86 -6.79
CA THR A 246 4.68 7.33 -6.81
C THR A 246 4.53 8.81 -7.16
N CYS A 247 5.47 9.66 -6.75
CA CYS A 247 5.44 11.10 -7.02
C CYS A 247 5.93 11.46 -8.43
N THR A 248 6.83 10.68 -9.01
CA THR A 248 7.40 10.98 -10.34
C THR A 248 6.69 10.28 -11.50
N SER A 249 5.98 9.18 -11.23
CA SER A 249 5.23 8.45 -12.27
C SER A 249 3.96 9.19 -12.68
N GLU A 250 3.70 9.27 -13.99
CA GLU A 250 2.42 9.77 -14.53
C GLU A 250 1.30 8.73 -14.41
N HIS A 251 1.66 7.45 -14.24
CA HIS A 251 0.71 6.35 -13.99
C HIS A 251 0.21 6.32 -12.54
N SER A 252 0.77 7.16 -11.67
CA SER A 252 0.32 7.31 -10.29
C SER A 252 -1.08 7.91 -10.23
N ARG A 253 -2.05 7.07 -9.83
CA ARG A 253 -3.45 7.46 -9.62
C ARG A 253 -3.60 8.64 -8.65
N ASN A 254 -2.80 8.65 -7.58
CA ASN A 254 -2.81 9.70 -6.57
C ASN A 254 -2.26 11.03 -7.12
N ARG A 255 -1.18 10.99 -7.90
CA ARG A 255 -0.63 12.20 -8.55
C ARG A 255 -1.61 12.77 -9.59
N ARG A 256 -2.22 11.91 -10.42
CA ARG A 256 -3.25 12.34 -11.39
C ARG A 256 -4.45 12.96 -10.67
N PHE A 257 -4.91 12.34 -9.58
CA PHE A 257 -5.99 12.89 -8.77
C PHE A 257 -5.63 14.27 -8.21
N GLY A 258 -4.41 14.44 -7.69
CA GLY A 258 -3.92 15.75 -7.25
C GLY A 258 -3.96 16.83 -8.33
N ARG A 259 -3.56 16.51 -9.56
CA ARG A 259 -3.66 17.45 -10.70
C ARG A 259 -5.11 17.86 -10.96
N LEU A 260 -6.03 16.90 -10.99
CA LEU A 260 -7.45 17.16 -11.19
C LEU A 260 -8.05 18.04 -10.08
N LEU A 261 -7.62 17.87 -8.82
CA LEU A 261 -8.05 18.74 -7.71
C LEU A 261 -7.61 20.19 -7.93
N ALA A 262 -6.40 20.42 -8.44
CA ALA A 262 -5.92 21.78 -8.76
C ALA A 262 -6.72 22.45 -9.89
N GLU A 263 -7.35 21.66 -10.76
CA GLU A 263 -8.23 22.12 -11.84
C GLU A 263 -9.69 22.31 -11.39
N GLY A 264 -9.97 22.17 -10.08
CA GLY A 264 -11.31 22.33 -9.51
C GLY A 264 -12.18 21.06 -9.54
N GLY A 265 -11.59 19.91 -9.87
CA GLY A 265 -12.26 18.62 -9.80
C GLY A 265 -12.49 18.14 -8.37
N THR A 266 -13.30 17.08 -8.21
CA THR A 266 -13.65 16.51 -6.91
C THR A 266 -13.31 15.03 -6.83
N LEU A 267 -13.26 14.46 -5.62
CA LEU A 267 -13.08 13.02 -5.42
C LEU A 267 -14.19 12.21 -6.11
N ASP A 268 -15.44 12.63 -5.97
CA ASP A 268 -16.58 11.96 -6.60
C ASP A 268 -16.49 12.02 -8.13
N GLY A 269 -16.09 13.17 -8.69
CA GLY A 269 -15.85 13.33 -10.12
C GLY A 269 -14.74 12.41 -10.62
N PHE A 270 -13.63 12.32 -9.90
CA PHE A 270 -12.52 11.43 -10.23
C PHE A 270 -12.93 9.95 -10.22
N ILE A 271 -13.71 9.53 -9.21
CA ILE A 271 -14.20 8.14 -9.10
C ILE A 271 -15.19 7.85 -10.24
N ALA A 272 -16.07 8.79 -10.57
CA ALA A 272 -17.04 8.63 -11.65
C ALA A 272 -16.37 8.51 -13.03
N GLU A 273 -15.34 9.32 -13.30
CA GLU A 273 -14.60 9.31 -14.57
C GLU A 273 -13.70 8.09 -14.72
N THR A 274 -12.96 7.73 -13.65
CA THR A 274 -11.88 6.74 -13.76
C THR A 274 -12.28 5.35 -13.28
N HIS A 275 -13.36 5.23 -12.52
CA HIS A 275 -13.73 4.02 -11.78
C HIS A 275 -12.62 3.49 -10.84
N MET A 276 -11.65 4.35 -10.50
CA MET A 276 -10.53 4.03 -9.62
C MET A 276 -10.68 4.75 -8.28
N VAL A 277 -10.21 4.10 -7.22
CA VAL A 277 -10.10 4.72 -5.88
C VAL A 277 -8.72 5.37 -5.75
N ALA A 278 -8.70 6.64 -5.36
CA ALA A 278 -7.47 7.32 -4.94
C ALA A 278 -7.20 6.99 -3.46
N GLU A 279 -6.35 6.00 -3.21
CA GLU A 279 -6.02 5.52 -1.85
C GLU A 279 -5.55 6.66 -0.92
N GLY A 280 -4.84 7.66 -1.47
CA GLY A 280 -4.37 8.83 -0.72
C GLY A 280 -5.51 9.69 -0.17
N ALA A 281 -6.68 9.70 -0.81
CA ALA A 281 -7.86 10.43 -0.34
C ALA A 281 -8.36 9.86 0.99
N LEU A 282 -8.41 8.52 1.13
CA LEU A 282 -8.76 7.91 2.41
C LEU A 282 -7.61 8.04 3.42
N ALA A 283 -6.36 7.84 2.97
CA ALA A 283 -5.18 7.87 3.83
C ALA A 283 -5.00 9.20 4.55
N CYS A 284 -5.31 10.36 3.94
CA CYS A 284 -5.18 11.64 4.64
C CYS A 284 -6.16 11.79 5.83
N LYS A 285 -7.32 11.13 5.80
CA LYS A 285 -8.22 11.08 6.97
C LYS A 285 -7.66 10.15 8.05
N THR A 286 -7.25 8.94 7.66
CA THR A 286 -6.87 7.92 8.64
C THR A 286 -5.52 8.21 9.28
N LEU A 287 -4.58 8.82 8.55
CA LEU A 287 -3.34 9.34 9.11
C LEU A 287 -3.59 10.51 10.07
N LYS A 288 -4.59 11.36 9.83
CA LYS A 288 -4.95 12.42 10.78
C LYS A 288 -5.45 11.85 12.11
N THR A 289 -6.31 10.83 12.07
CA THR A 289 -6.75 10.11 13.27
C THR A 289 -5.56 9.56 14.06
N LEU A 290 -4.57 9.00 13.36
CA LEU A 290 -3.37 8.46 14.00
C LEU A 290 -2.48 9.57 14.57
N ALA A 291 -2.27 10.64 13.80
CA ALA A 291 -1.51 11.81 14.23
C ALA A 291 -2.10 12.48 15.48
N ASP A 292 -3.42 12.56 15.60
CA ASP A 292 -4.09 13.11 16.79
C ASP A 292 -3.89 12.22 18.02
N ARG A 293 -3.89 10.89 17.84
CA ARG A 293 -3.60 9.94 18.93
C ARG A 293 -2.18 10.12 19.46
N TYR A 294 -1.22 10.35 18.56
CA TYR A 294 0.19 10.44 18.91
C TYR A 294 0.68 11.89 19.07
N ASP A 295 -0.19 12.89 19.01
CA ASP A 295 0.16 14.31 19.10
C ASP A 295 1.32 14.69 18.15
N VAL A 296 1.09 14.49 16.85
CA VAL A 296 2.05 14.78 15.76
C VAL A 296 1.43 15.71 14.73
N GLU A 297 2.09 16.83 14.43
CA GLU A 297 1.65 17.70 13.35
C GLU A 297 2.01 17.12 11.96
N LEU A 298 1.00 17.07 11.07
CA LEU A 298 1.14 16.66 9.67
C LEU A 298 0.63 17.73 8.68
N PRO A 299 1.29 18.90 8.56
CA PRO A 299 0.80 20.02 7.75
C PRO A 299 0.41 19.70 6.30
N ILE A 300 1.22 18.93 5.57
CA ILE A 300 0.94 18.53 4.19
C ILE A 300 -0.28 17.61 4.15
N THR A 301 -0.37 16.69 5.11
CA THR A 301 -1.53 15.79 5.23
C THR A 301 -2.80 16.57 5.51
N ASP A 302 -2.75 17.57 6.39
CA ASP A 302 -3.89 18.44 6.71
C ASP A 302 -4.34 19.27 5.50
N VAL A 303 -3.40 19.83 4.74
CA VAL A 303 -3.70 20.56 3.51
C VAL A 303 -4.35 19.66 2.47
N VAL A 304 -3.80 18.46 2.24
CA VAL A 304 -4.41 17.50 1.31
C VAL A 304 -5.81 17.10 1.77
N ARG A 305 -6.00 16.87 3.07
CA ARG A 305 -7.32 16.54 3.65
C ARG A 305 -8.33 17.66 3.43
N ALA A 306 -7.93 18.92 3.66
CA ALA A 306 -8.79 20.09 3.46
C ALA A 306 -9.22 20.24 1.99
N ILE A 307 -8.30 20.05 1.04
CA ILE A 307 -8.64 20.10 -0.40
C ILE A 307 -9.61 18.97 -0.77
N VAL A 308 -9.28 17.73 -0.36
CA VAL A 308 -10.01 16.53 -0.81
C VAL A 308 -11.41 16.44 -0.18
N TRP A 309 -11.56 16.79 1.09
CA TRP A 309 -12.78 16.51 1.87
C TRP A 309 -13.53 17.75 2.34
N GLU A 310 -12.88 18.91 2.44
CA GLU A 310 -13.49 20.14 2.96
C GLU A 310 -13.75 21.18 1.87
N GLY A 311 -13.34 20.89 0.63
CA GLY A 311 -13.53 21.78 -0.52
C GLY A 311 -12.66 23.04 -0.45
N ALA A 312 -11.55 23.00 0.28
CA ALA A 312 -10.64 24.13 0.39
C ALA A 312 -9.95 24.41 -0.96
N ASP A 313 -9.83 25.69 -1.32
CA ASP A 313 -9.15 26.10 -2.56
C ASP A 313 -7.64 25.77 -2.47
N PRO A 314 -7.10 24.94 -3.38
CA PRO A 314 -5.67 24.61 -3.43
C PRO A 314 -4.73 25.82 -3.41
N HIS A 315 -5.11 26.94 -4.04
CA HIS A 315 -4.31 28.17 -4.08
C HIS A 315 -4.18 28.83 -2.71
N ASP A 316 -5.20 28.74 -1.87
CA ASP A 316 -5.22 29.37 -0.56
C ASP A 316 -4.52 28.52 0.49
N VAL A 317 -4.79 27.21 0.49
CA VAL A 317 -4.15 26.31 1.45
C VAL A 317 -2.65 26.12 1.17
N ALA A 318 -2.19 26.27 -0.08
CA ALA A 318 -0.75 26.24 -0.38
C ALA A 318 0.03 27.35 0.36
N LYS A 319 -0.57 28.53 0.54
CA LYS A 319 0.04 29.65 1.28
C LYS A 319 0.23 29.34 2.76
N THR A 320 -0.56 28.44 3.32
CA THR A 320 -0.44 28.03 4.74
C THR A 320 0.83 27.23 5.00
N LEU A 321 1.34 26.49 3.99
CA LEU A 321 2.59 25.74 4.14
C LEU A 321 3.81 26.67 4.13
N THR A 322 3.79 27.71 3.28
CA THR A 322 4.90 28.66 3.14
C THR A 322 4.92 29.75 4.21
N SER A 323 3.79 30.00 4.88
CA SER A 323 3.70 30.97 5.99
C SER A 323 4.04 30.40 7.37
N ARG A 324 4.37 29.10 7.46
CA ARG A 324 4.77 28.48 8.73
C ARG A 324 6.06 29.11 9.27
N PRO A 325 6.23 29.16 10.62
CA PRO A 325 7.44 29.69 11.23
C PRO A 325 8.71 28.99 10.74
N LEU A 326 9.79 29.77 10.60
CA LEU A 326 11.11 29.23 10.28
C LEU A 326 11.57 28.29 11.41
N THR A 327 12.15 27.15 11.03
CA THR A 327 12.59 26.10 11.95
C THR A 327 13.74 25.29 11.34
N THR A 328 14.29 24.35 12.10
CA THR A 328 15.29 23.39 11.62
C THR A 328 14.67 22.36 10.68
N GLU A 329 15.49 21.79 9.80
CA GLU A 329 15.03 20.84 8.78
C GLU A 329 14.31 19.60 9.38
N PHE A 330 14.89 19.00 10.42
CA PHE A 330 14.40 17.78 11.07
C PHE A 330 13.86 18.04 12.49
N TYR A 331 12.97 19.01 12.66
CA TYR A 331 12.33 19.21 13.97
C TYR A 331 11.45 18.00 14.36
N GLY A 332 11.39 17.70 15.66
CA GLY A 332 10.50 16.65 16.20
C GLY A 332 10.85 15.21 15.80
N LEU A 333 12.05 14.99 15.26
CA LEU A 333 12.67 13.68 15.03
C LEU A 333 13.72 13.38 16.09
#